data_AF-A0A654D144-F1
#
_entry.id   AF-A0A654D144-F1
#
_cell.length_a   1.000
_cell.length_b   1.000
_cell.length_c   1.000
_cell.angle_alpha   90.00
_cell.angle_beta   90.00
_cell.angle_gamma   90.00
#
_symmetry.space_group_name_H-M   'P 1'
#
loop_
_entity.id
_entity.type
_entity.pdbx_description
1 polymer ?
#
loop_
_entity_poly.entity_id
_entity_poly.type
_entity_poly.pdbx_seq_one_letter_code
_entity_poly.pdbx_strand_id
1 'polypeptide(L)'
;MNEASTAWDPGLVQTWLERRCAAARLDQVAADRRGYEARSDYDDAAAEEWVCRALLASGRVDDRVAFAAHIKMLLGQDDFPITGIYDDRRFERSVRAHLRTIAKMTKANDGFANTLRYKAR
;
A
#
# COMPACT_ATOMS: atom_id res chain seq x y z
N MET A 1 30.59 2.99 -0.05
CA MET A 1 30.06 1.61 0.08
C MET A 1 29.27 1.32 -1.19
N ASN A 2 29.62 0.25 -1.91
CA ASN A 2 28.98 -0.15 -3.16
C ASN A 2 27.57 -0.64 -2.88
N GLU A 3 26.56 0.17 -3.19
CA GLU A 3 25.20 -0.34 -3.37
C GLU A 3 25.22 -1.15 -4.66
N ALA A 4 25.45 -2.46 -4.54
CA ALA A 4 25.05 -3.38 -5.59
C ALA A 4 23.55 -3.14 -5.78
N SER A 5 23.16 -2.59 -6.93
CA SER A 5 21.76 -2.48 -7.30
C SER A 5 21.19 -3.89 -7.29
N THR A 6 20.50 -4.25 -6.20
CA THR A 6 19.75 -5.50 -6.14
C THR A 6 18.86 -5.54 -7.38
N ALA A 7 18.86 -6.67 -8.09
CA ALA A 7 17.97 -6.82 -9.23
C ALA A 7 16.51 -6.66 -8.76
N TRP A 8 15.63 -6.19 -9.64
CA TRP A 8 14.21 -6.16 -9.33
C TRP A 8 13.70 -7.59 -9.12
N ASP A 9 13.19 -7.88 -7.91
CA ASP A 9 12.61 -9.19 -7.58
C ASP A 9 11.08 -9.07 -7.55
N PRO A 10 10.38 -9.48 -8.61
CA PRO A 10 8.94 -9.36 -8.69
C PRO A 10 8.22 -10.27 -7.69
N GLY A 11 8.79 -11.42 -7.35
CA GLY A 11 8.22 -12.35 -6.38
C GLY A 11 8.25 -11.79 -4.96
N LEU A 12 9.34 -11.11 -4.62
CA LEU A 12 9.45 -10.39 -3.34
C LEU A 12 8.42 -9.26 -3.25
N VAL A 13 8.27 -8.45 -4.30
CA VAL A 13 7.33 -7.33 -4.34
C VAL A 13 5.88 -7.83 -4.24
N GLN A 14 5.54 -8.88 -4.98
CA GLN A 14 4.23 -9.52 -4.90
C GLN A 14 3.95 -10.04 -3.47
N THR A 15 4.88 -10.80 -2.90
CA THR A 15 4.75 -11.33 -1.53
C THR A 15 4.58 -10.20 -0.51
N TRP A 16 5.32 -9.10 -0.67
CA TRP A 16 5.20 -7.94 0.20
C TRP A 16 3.81 -7.31 0.12
N LEU A 17 3.28 -7.08 -1.09
CA LEU A 17 1.94 -6.52 -1.30
C LEU A 17 0.85 -7.43 -0.72
N GLU A 18 0.95 -8.74 -0.92
CA GLU A 18 0.00 -9.73 -0.37
C GLU A 18 -0.01 -9.70 1.16
N ARG A 19 1.18 -9.68 1.78
CA ARG A 19 1.32 -9.59 3.25
C ARG A 19 0.79 -8.28 3.80
N ARG A 20 1.05 -7.15 3.14
CA ARG A 20 0.51 -5.84 3.56
C ARG A 20 -1.00 -5.77 3.41
N CYS A 21 -1.55 -6.31 2.32
CA CYS A 21 -2.99 -6.43 2.11
C CYS A 21 -3.65 -7.25 3.24
N ALA A 22 -3.09 -8.41 3.58
CA ALA A 22 -3.60 -9.25 4.67
C ALA A 22 -3.50 -8.55 6.04
N ALA A 23 -2.38 -7.88 6.32
CA ALA A 23 -2.19 -7.14 7.57
C ALA A 23 -3.16 -5.96 7.70
N ALA A 24 -3.40 -5.23 6.60
CA ALA A 24 -4.33 -4.12 6.55
C ALA A 24 -5.78 -4.55 6.86
N ARG A 25 -6.21 -5.70 6.34
CA ARG A 25 -7.51 -6.29 6.70
C ARG A 25 -7.62 -6.63 8.18
N LEU A 26 -6.56 -7.16 8.78
CA LEU A 26 -6.52 -7.43 10.22
C LEU A 26 -6.59 -6.13 11.04
N ASP A 27 -5.94 -5.07 10.56
CA ASP A 27 -5.99 -3.74 11.20
C ASP A 27 -7.39 -3.11 11.10
N GLN A 28 -8.09 -3.26 9.98
CA GLN A 28 -9.50 -2.86 9.86
C GLN A 28 -10.37 -3.58 10.89
N VAL A 29 -10.26 -4.91 11.01
CA VAL A 29 -11.03 -5.69 12.00
C VAL A 29 -10.68 -5.27 13.44
N ALA A 30 -9.40 -4.99 13.73
CA ALA A 30 -8.97 -4.54 15.05
C ALA A 30 -9.51 -3.14 15.39
N ALA A 31 -9.50 -2.21 14.43
CA ALA A 31 -10.06 -0.88 14.58
C ALA A 31 -11.58 -0.92 14.77
N ASP A 32 -12.29 -1.74 13.99
CA ASP A 32 -13.74 -1.89 14.09
C ASP A 32 -14.16 -2.38 15.49
N ARG A 33 -13.43 -3.35 16.06
CA ARG A 33 -13.64 -3.82 17.45
C ARG A 33 -13.44 -2.75 18.52
N ARG A 34 -12.58 -1.74 18.25
CA ARG A 34 -12.34 -0.60 19.16
C ARG A 34 -13.42 0.49 19.00
N GLY A 35 -14.20 0.46 17.92
CA GLY A 35 -15.33 1.35 17.69
C GLY A 35 -14.92 2.77 17.27
N TYR A 36 -15.74 3.75 17.66
CA TYR A 36 -15.70 5.12 17.12
C TYR A 36 -14.31 5.79 17.16
N GLU A 37 -13.57 5.59 18.26
CA GLU A 37 -12.25 6.21 18.46
C GLU A 37 -11.19 5.73 17.47
N ALA A 38 -11.37 4.52 16.90
CA ALA A 38 -10.42 3.90 15.98
C ALA A 38 -10.84 4.03 14.50
N ARG A 39 -11.90 4.79 14.17
CA ARG A 39 -12.32 5.00 12.77
C ARG A 39 -11.21 5.57 11.88
N SER A 40 -10.34 6.41 12.45
CA SER A 40 -9.17 6.90 11.73
C SER A 40 -8.18 5.80 11.36
N ASP A 41 -7.98 4.85 12.28
CA ASP A 41 -7.10 3.70 12.06
C ASP A 41 -7.71 2.76 11.02
N TYR A 42 -9.05 2.60 11.06
CA TYR A 42 -9.79 1.84 10.07
C TYR A 42 -9.62 2.41 8.66
N ASP A 43 -9.85 3.71 8.47
CA ASP A 43 -9.73 4.35 7.15
C ASP A 43 -8.30 4.27 6.61
N ASP A 44 -7.28 4.40 7.46
CA ASP A 44 -5.87 4.25 7.07
C ASP A 44 -5.54 2.82 6.62
N ALA A 45 -6.09 1.82 7.33
CA ALA A 45 -5.94 0.41 6.99
C ALA A 45 -6.74 0.03 5.73
N ALA A 46 -7.94 0.57 5.55
CA ALA A 46 -8.73 0.41 4.33
C ALA A 46 -8.00 1.00 3.12
N ALA A 47 -7.37 2.17 3.29
CA ALA A 47 -6.57 2.80 2.25
C ALA A 47 -5.35 1.94 1.85
N GLU A 48 -4.66 1.36 2.83
CA GLU A 48 -3.53 0.48 2.54
C GLU A 48 -3.96 -0.81 1.81
N GLU A 49 -5.06 -1.44 2.24
CA GLU A 49 -5.60 -2.60 1.54
C GLU A 49 -5.94 -2.25 0.09
N TRP A 50 -6.66 -1.14 -0.12
CA TRP A 50 -7.04 -0.67 -1.45
C TRP A 50 -5.82 -0.51 -2.35
N VAL A 51 -4.76 0.15 -1.86
CA VAL A 51 -3.52 0.35 -2.61
C VAL A 51 -2.85 -0.97 -2.95
N CYS A 52 -2.67 -1.86 -1.97
CA CYS A 52 -2.01 -3.15 -2.21
C CYS A 52 -2.79 -3.99 -3.22
N ARG A 53 -4.13 -4.01 -3.10
CA ARG A 53 -5.01 -4.74 -4.02
C ARG A 53 -4.97 -4.16 -5.43
N ALA A 54 -5.01 -2.83 -5.58
CA ALA A 54 -4.93 -2.17 -6.89
C ALA A 54 -3.62 -2.51 -7.60
N LEU A 55 -2.49 -2.46 -6.88
CA LEU A 55 -1.18 -2.78 -7.41
C LEU A 55 -1.03 -4.27 -7.78
N LEU A 56 -1.55 -5.18 -6.95
CA LEU A 56 -1.59 -6.62 -7.27
C LEU A 56 -2.44 -6.91 -8.50
N ALA A 57 -3.63 -6.32 -8.59
CA ALA A 57 -4.56 -6.52 -9.70
C ALA A 57 -4.04 -6.01 -11.05
N SER A 58 -3.04 -5.12 -11.02
CA SER A 58 -2.43 -4.57 -12.23
C SER A 58 -1.66 -5.60 -13.06
N GLY A 59 -1.13 -6.65 -12.42
CA GLY A 59 -0.26 -7.65 -13.05
C GLY A 59 1.09 -7.10 -13.52
N ARG A 60 1.51 -5.91 -13.07
CA ARG A 60 2.72 -5.20 -13.55
C ARG A 60 3.94 -5.36 -12.63
N VAL A 61 3.88 -6.28 -11.66
CA VAL A 61 4.96 -6.48 -10.68
C VAL A 61 6.24 -7.03 -11.31
N ASP A 62 6.14 -7.65 -12.49
CA ASP A 62 7.24 -8.22 -13.28
C ASP A 62 8.18 -7.18 -13.90
N ASP A 63 7.67 -5.98 -14.19
CA ASP A 63 8.44 -4.87 -14.75
C ASP A 63 8.39 -3.64 -13.82
N ARG A 64 9.54 -3.30 -13.24
CA ARG A 64 9.71 -2.15 -12.34
C ARG A 64 9.25 -0.82 -12.95
N VAL A 65 9.51 -0.59 -14.24
CA VAL A 65 9.15 0.65 -14.94
C VAL A 65 7.64 0.69 -15.16
N ALA A 66 7.05 -0.43 -15.58
CA ALA A 66 5.60 -0.56 -15.72
C ALA A 66 4.88 -0.39 -14.37
N PHE A 67 5.43 -0.98 -13.30
CA PHE A 67 4.94 -0.84 -11.93
C PHE A 67 4.98 0.62 -11.45
N ALA A 68 6.12 1.30 -11.65
CA ALA A 68 6.28 2.71 -11.30
C ALA A 68 5.32 3.63 -12.09
N ALA A 69 5.12 3.36 -13.38
CA ALA A 69 4.16 4.07 -14.22
C ALA A 69 2.72 3.87 -13.72
N HIS A 70 2.37 2.65 -13.30
CA HIS A 70 1.05 2.36 -12.75
C HIS A 70 0.79 3.09 -11.42
N ILE A 71 1.78 3.14 -10.52
CA ILE A 71 1.67 3.94 -9.29
C ILE A 71 1.44 5.42 -9.61
N LYS A 72 2.16 5.96 -10.61
CA LYS A 72 1.99 7.36 -11.05
C LYS A 72 0.59 7.62 -11.61
N MET A 73 0.04 6.67 -12.37
CA MET A 73 -1.33 6.74 -12.88
C MET A 73 -2.35 6.77 -11.73
N LEU A 74 -2.23 5.88 -10.74
CA LEU A 74 -3.11 5.88 -9.57
C LEU A 74 -3.01 7.18 -8.76
N LEU A 75 -1.81 7.76 -8.62
CA LEU A 75 -1.63 9.06 -7.96
C LEU A 75 -2.33 10.22 -8.68
N GLY A 76 -2.54 10.10 -10.00
CA GLY A 76 -3.24 11.10 -10.81
C GLY A 76 -4.75 10.88 -10.89
N GLN A 77 -5.29 9.85 -10.24
CA GLN A 77 -6.72 9.60 -10.22
C GLN A 77 -7.43 10.57 -9.27
N ASP A 78 -8.61 11.05 -9.71
CA ASP A 78 -9.39 12.03 -8.95
C ASP A 78 -10.03 11.41 -7.71
N ASP A 79 -10.56 10.19 -7.84
CA ASP A 79 -11.30 9.48 -6.80
C ASP A 79 -10.87 8.01 -6.69
N PHE A 80 -11.07 7.38 -5.53
CA PHE A 80 -10.71 5.99 -5.23
C PHE A 80 -11.94 5.22 -4.75
N PRO A 81 -12.69 4.56 -5.66
CA PRO A 81 -13.95 3.90 -5.31
C PRO A 81 -13.77 2.83 -4.23
N ILE A 82 -14.49 2.99 -3.12
CA ILE A 82 -14.56 2.04 -2.02
C ILE A 82 -15.88 2.21 -1.25
N THR A 83 -16.27 1.19 -0.50
CA THR A 83 -17.44 1.21 0.40
C THR A 83 -17.01 0.84 1.81
N GLY A 84 -17.77 1.29 2.82
CA GLY A 84 -17.56 0.86 4.20
C GLY A 84 -16.40 1.59 4.91
N ILE A 85 -15.99 2.74 4.40
CA ILE A 85 -15.10 3.69 5.07
C ILE A 85 -15.91 4.73 5.86
N TYR A 86 -15.26 5.44 6.79
CA TYR A 86 -15.91 6.43 7.66
C TYR A 86 -15.75 7.87 7.16
N ASP A 87 -14.65 8.19 6.48
CA ASP A 87 -14.34 9.54 6.00
C ASP A 87 -13.57 9.50 4.67
N ASP A 88 -14.25 9.86 3.58
CA ASP A 88 -13.70 9.82 2.20
C ASP A 88 -12.41 10.64 2.06
N ARG A 89 -12.39 11.86 2.61
CA ARG A 89 -11.23 12.76 2.49
C ARG A 89 -10.00 12.21 3.21
N ARG A 90 -10.23 11.55 4.35
CA ARG A 90 -9.17 10.90 5.12
C ARG A 90 -8.64 9.67 4.40
N PHE A 91 -9.55 8.82 3.94
CA PHE A 91 -9.21 7.64 3.13
C PHE A 91 -8.38 8.03 1.91
N GLU A 92 -8.85 8.98 1.09
CA GLU A 92 -8.14 9.43 -0.10
C GLU A 92 -6.74 9.97 0.21
N ARG A 93 -6.59 10.71 1.32
CA ARG A 93 -5.29 11.22 1.77
C ARG A 93 -4.35 10.07 2.11
N SER A 94 -4.84 9.06 2.83
CA SER A 94 -4.07 7.86 3.17
C SER A 94 -3.71 7.04 1.93
N VAL A 95 -4.61 6.88 0.95
CA VAL A 95 -4.32 6.20 -0.34
C VAL A 95 -3.14 6.89 -1.02
N ARG A 96 -3.19 8.21 -1.16
CA ARG A 96 -2.10 8.99 -1.79
C ARG A 96 -0.81 8.93 -0.97
N ALA A 97 -0.88 8.83 0.37
CA ALA A 97 0.30 8.65 1.21
C ALA A 97 0.96 7.29 1.00
N HIS A 98 0.17 6.20 1.01
CA HIS A 98 0.65 4.84 0.76
C HIS A 98 1.24 4.67 -0.65
N LEU A 99 0.56 5.20 -1.68
CA LEU A 99 1.09 5.19 -3.05
C LEU A 99 2.43 5.93 -3.16
N ARG A 100 2.59 7.08 -2.49
CA ARG A 100 3.88 7.79 -2.48
C ARG A 100 4.98 7.00 -1.76
N THR A 101 4.64 6.29 -0.69
CA THR A 101 5.59 5.42 0.01
C THR A 101 6.06 4.29 -0.90
N ILE A 102 5.14 3.59 -1.56
CA ILE A 102 5.48 2.50 -2.49
C ILE A 102 6.22 3.04 -3.71
N ALA A 103 5.90 4.24 -4.21
CA ALA A 103 6.66 4.89 -5.28
C ALA A 103 8.12 5.12 -4.87
N LYS A 104 8.37 5.55 -3.62
CA LYS A 104 9.72 5.73 -3.10
C LYS A 104 10.46 4.39 -2.98
N MET A 105 9.82 3.36 -2.43
CA MET A 105 10.38 2.00 -2.36
C MET A 105 10.73 1.45 -3.75
N THR A 106 9.83 1.61 -4.71
CA THR A 106 10.03 1.22 -6.12
C THR A 106 11.19 1.98 -6.75
N LYS A 107 11.31 3.29 -6.49
CA LYS A 107 12.42 4.10 -6.99
C LYS A 107 13.77 3.76 -6.35
N ALA A 108 13.78 3.41 -5.06
CA ALA A 108 14.99 2.96 -4.36
C ALA A 108 15.34 1.49 -4.68
N ASN A 109 14.36 0.71 -5.14
CA ASN A 109 14.41 -0.76 -5.13
C ASN A 109 14.76 -1.33 -3.75
N ASP A 110 14.13 -0.78 -2.72
CA ASP A 110 14.39 -1.12 -1.33
C ASP A 110 13.09 -1.09 -0.50
N GLY A 111 13.09 -1.77 0.64
CA GLY A 111 11.97 -1.85 1.59
C GLY A 111 11.01 -3.02 1.38
N PHE A 112 10.99 -3.65 0.21
CA PHE A 112 10.13 -4.82 -0.06
C PHE A 112 10.58 -6.09 0.70
N ALA A 113 11.84 -6.14 1.13
CA ALA A 113 12.33 -7.18 2.05
C ALA A 113 11.72 -7.06 3.45
N ASN A 114 11.28 -5.86 3.86
CA ASN A 114 10.64 -5.65 5.15
C ASN A 114 9.16 -6.08 5.09
N THR A 115 8.96 -7.38 5.27
CA THR A 115 7.64 -8.00 5.33
C THR A 115 7.06 -8.03 6.74
N LEU A 116 7.80 -7.55 7.74
CA LEU A 116 7.33 -7.39 9.10
C LEU A 116 6.58 -6.05 9.23
N ARG A 117 5.50 -6.04 10.02
CA ARG A 117 4.70 -4.83 10.27
C ARG A 117 5.59 -3.67 10.72
N TYR A 118 5.73 -2.65 9.89
CA TYR A 118 6.12 -1.33 10.37
C TYR A 118 4.87 -0.61 10.89
N LYS A 119 4.58 -0.81 12.18
CA LYS A 119 3.99 0.16 13.13
C LYS A 119 3.57 -0.59 14.41
N ALA A 120 4.36 -0.40 15.47
CA ALA A 120 3.78 0.02 16.74
C ALA A 120 3.81 1.56 16.69
N ARG A 121 2.65 2.19 16.67
CA ARG A 121 2.53 3.62 16.96
C ARG A 121 1.29 3.82 17.84
#